data_AF-A0A850EK67-F1
#
_entry.id   AF-A0A850EK67-F1
#
_cell.length_a   1.000
_cell.length_b   1.000
_cell.length_c   1.000
_cell.angle_alpha   90.00
_cell.angle_beta   90.00
_cell.angle_gamma   90.00
#
_symmetry.space_group_name_H-M   'P 1'
#
loop_
_entity.id
_entity.type
_entity.pdbx_description
1 polymer ?
#
loop_
_entity_poly.entity_id
_entity_poly.type
_entity_poly.pdbx_seq_one_letter_code
_entity_poly.pdbx_strand_id
1 'polypeptide(L)'
;MNNQLAQETFRLLQADMSPIAGIQLHLSPVECEQLLPVLERHDLEYSRKVHLLGIYIILTLAAKRHMECVPHHPDLTRNILDGDYLYSFYLQFAVKTRELDLVAYLAPSIKKMQIRRANGNFAEENLAVIMEEFLVREQRQQGRTSKAI
;
A
#
# COMPACT_ATOMS: atom_id res chain seq x y z
N MET A 1 19.57 3.45 -5.57
CA MET A 1 18.24 3.66 -6.20
C MET A 1 17.10 3.48 -5.19
N ASN A 2 17.09 2.38 -4.43
CA ASN A 2 16.02 2.08 -3.45
C ASN A 2 15.83 3.13 -2.35
N ASN A 3 16.91 3.67 -1.80
CA ASN A 3 16.80 4.75 -0.80
C ASN A 3 16.16 6.02 -1.35
N GLN A 4 16.44 6.38 -2.61
CA GLN A 4 15.86 7.58 -3.24
C GLN A 4 14.38 7.37 -3.55
N LEU A 5 14.01 6.19 -4.06
CA LEU A 5 12.62 5.82 -4.32
C LEU A 5 11.78 5.85 -3.02
N ALA A 6 12.30 5.26 -1.95
CA ALA A 6 11.66 5.30 -0.64
C ALA A 6 11.51 6.75 -0.16
N GLN A 7 12.60 7.53 -0.09
CA GLN A 7 12.57 8.92 0.37
C GLN A 7 11.56 9.78 -0.39
N GLU A 8 11.53 9.68 -1.73
CA GLU A 8 10.58 10.44 -2.54
C GLU A 8 9.14 10.01 -2.31
N THR A 9 8.91 8.71 -2.17
CA THR A 9 7.59 8.16 -1.81
C THR A 9 7.12 8.71 -0.47
N PHE A 10 7.96 8.66 0.57
CA PHE A 10 7.62 9.19 1.89
C PHE A 10 7.36 10.71 1.84
N ARG A 11 8.17 11.47 1.10
CA ARG A 11 7.95 12.92 0.91
C ARG A 11 6.61 13.20 0.26
N LEU A 12 6.25 12.44 -0.77
CA LEU A 12 4.97 12.55 -1.47
C LEU A 12 3.80 12.22 -0.54
N LEU A 13 3.88 11.10 0.20
CA LEU A 13 2.83 10.70 1.15
C LEU A 13 2.64 11.75 2.25
N GLN A 14 3.73 12.24 2.84
CA GLN A 14 3.67 13.23 3.92
C GLN A 14 3.06 14.56 3.45
N ALA A 15 3.28 14.94 2.19
CA ALA A 15 2.69 16.15 1.61
C ALA A 15 1.18 16.01 1.32
N ASP A 16 0.73 14.80 1.02
CA ASP A 16 -0.66 14.53 0.64
C ASP A 16 -1.57 14.21 1.84
N MET A 17 -1.00 13.80 2.97
CA MET A 17 -1.77 13.56 4.19
C MET A 17 -2.28 14.85 4.83
N SER A 18 -3.50 14.80 5.36
CA SER A 18 -4.08 15.89 6.13
C SER A 18 -3.24 16.15 7.39
N PRO A 19 -2.78 17.39 7.64
CA PRO A 19 -2.03 17.73 8.85
C PRO A 19 -2.88 17.55 10.12
N ILE A 20 -4.21 17.61 10.00
CA ILE A 20 -5.15 17.42 11.13
C ILE A 20 -5.14 15.96 11.62
N ALA A 21 -4.83 14.99 10.75
CA ALA A 21 -4.70 13.59 11.16
C ALA A 21 -3.53 13.39 12.14
N GLY A 22 -2.53 14.28 12.13
CA GLY A 22 -1.39 14.22 13.06
C GLY A 22 -0.53 12.96 12.92
N ILE A 23 -0.67 12.22 11.81
CA ILE A 23 0.13 11.03 11.50
C ILE A 23 1.49 11.48 10.97
N GLN A 24 2.55 11.08 11.67
CA GLN A 24 3.92 11.26 11.20
C GLN A 24 4.41 9.95 10.58
N LEU A 25 4.78 10.00 9.30
CA LEU A 25 5.43 8.86 8.66
C LEU A 25 6.89 8.88 9.05
N HIS A 26 7.34 7.82 9.72
CA HIS A 26 8.76 7.59 9.91
C HIS A 26 9.25 6.68 8.79
N LEU A 27 10.32 7.10 8.10
CA LEU A 27 11.03 6.26 7.14
C LEU A 27 11.57 5.02 7.86
N SER A 28 10.83 3.92 7.77
CA SER A 28 11.30 2.61 8.18
C SER A 28 11.66 1.81 6.93
N PRO A 29 12.95 1.47 6.72
CA PRO A 29 13.35 0.62 5.59
C PRO A 29 12.55 -0.69 5.51
N VAL A 30 12.18 -1.25 6.67
CA VAL A 30 11.40 -2.47 6.82
C VAL A 30 10.04 -2.37 6.12
N GLU A 31 9.41 -1.20 6.12
CA GLU A 31 8.11 -0.97 5.47
C GLU A 31 8.19 -0.94 3.95
N CYS A 32 9.38 -0.97 3.36
CA CYS A 32 9.60 -0.99 1.91
C CYS A 32 10.22 -2.31 1.43
N GLU A 33 10.81 -3.11 2.32
CA GLU A 33 11.71 -4.22 1.99
C GLU A 33 11.08 -5.27 1.07
N GLN A 34 9.80 -5.61 1.26
CA GLN A 34 9.18 -6.68 0.47
C GLN A 34 8.80 -6.24 -0.95
N LEU A 35 8.40 -4.99 -1.14
CA LEU A 35 7.93 -4.52 -2.45
C LEU A 35 9.07 -3.97 -3.33
N LEU A 36 10.13 -3.41 -2.74
CA LEU A 36 11.25 -2.85 -3.51
C LEU A 36 11.83 -3.85 -4.55
N PRO A 37 12.13 -5.13 -4.20
CA PRO A 37 12.62 -6.10 -5.17
C PRO A 37 11.61 -6.41 -6.28
N VAL A 38 10.31 -6.35 -6.00
CA VAL A 38 9.26 -6.53 -7.01
C VAL A 38 9.33 -5.38 -8.02
N LEU A 39 9.35 -4.13 -7.55
CA LEU A 39 9.41 -2.95 -8.43
C LEU A 39 10.70 -2.87 -9.26
N GLU A 40 11.79 -3.44 -8.78
CA GLU A 40 13.05 -3.53 -9.54
C GLU A 40 12.99 -4.55 -10.68
N ARG A 41 12.25 -5.65 -10.52
CA ARG A 41 12.12 -6.71 -11.54
C ARG A 41 11.19 -6.34 -12.70
N HIS A 42 10.31 -5.36 -12.50
CA HIS A 42 9.38 -4.90 -13.52
C HIS A 42 9.88 -3.61 -14.20
N ASP A 43 9.76 -3.58 -15.52
CA ASP A 43 10.01 -2.38 -16.33
C ASP A 43 8.82 -1.42 -16.16
N LEU A 44 9.00 -0.45 -15.26
CA LEU A 44 7.99 0.53 -14.87
C LEU A 44 8.63 1.91 -14.88
N GLU A 45 7.86 2.92 -15.28
CA GLU A 45 8.26 4.31 -15.08
C GLU A 45 8.54 4.60 -13.61
N TYR A 46 9.53 5.44 -13.35
CA TYR A 46 9.94 5.78 -11.98
C TYR A 46 8.80 6.38 -11.15
N SER A 47 8.00 7.27 -11.76
CA SER A 47 6.78 7.85 -11.17
C SER A 47 5.81 6.78 -10.70
N ARG A 48 5.59 5.75 -11.52
CA ARG A 48 4.72 4.63 -11.18
C ARG A 48 5.29 3.80 -10.03
N LYS A 49 6.60 3.57 -9.98
CA LYS A 49 7.25 2.89 -8.83
C LYS A 49 6.99 3.66 -7.52
N VAL A 50 7.04 4.99 -7.54
CA VAL A 50 6.70 5.84 -6.39
C VAL A 50 5.25 5.64 -5.98
N HIS A 51 4.31 5.62 -6.93
CA HIS A 51 2.88 5.43 -6.65
C HIS A 51 2.58 4.06 -6.04
N LEU A 52 3.12 2.99 -6.63
CA LEU A 52 2.93 1.62 -6.15
C LEU A 52 3.53 1.43 -4.75
N LEU A 53 4.75 1.95 -4.53
CA LEU A 53 5.36 1.93 -3.20
C LEU A 53 4.53 2.72 -2.19
N GLY A 54 3.95 3.86 -2.60
CA GLY A 54 3.07 4.66 -1.78
C GLY A 54 1.83 3.89 -1.32
N ILE A 55 1.11 3.27 -2.25
CA ILE A 55 -0.08 2.44 -1.94
C ILE A 55 0.28 1.32 -0.97
N TYR A 56 1.40 0.64 -1.20
CA TYR A 56 1.89 -0.44 -0.34
C TYR A 56 2.20 0.02 1.08
N ILE A 57 2.90 1.15 1.24
CA ILE A 57 3.23 1.72 2.56
C ILE A 57 1.94 2.09 3.30
N ILE A 58 1.01 2.80 2.65
CA ILE A 58 -0.25 3.22 3.29
C ILE A 58 -1.03 2.00 3.81
N LEU A 59 -1.19 0.97 2.98
CA LEU A 59 -1.92 -0.25 3.34
C LEU A 59 -1.21 -1.05 4.45
N THR A 60 0.11 -1.10 4.42
CA THR A 60 0.94 -1.76 5.46
C THR A 60 0.81 -1.04 6.80
N LEU A 61 0.85 0.29 6.80
CA LEU A 61 0.66 1.10 8.00
C LEU A 61 -0.77 1.00 8.54
N ALA A 62 -1.78 1.07 7.68
CA ALA A 62 -3.17 0.89 8.08
C ALA A 62 -3.39 -0.46 8.77
N ALA A 63 -2.84 -1.51 8.17
CA ALA A 63 -2.81 -2.85 8.71
C ALA A 63 -2.17 -2.90 10.10
N LYS A 64 -0.99 -2.30 10.26
CA LYS A 64 -0.23 -2.28 11.50
C LYS A 64 -0.98 -1.54 12.62
N ARG A 65 -1.58 -0.39 12.33
CA ARG A 65 -2.39 0.36 13.31
C ARG A 65 -3.55 -0.47 13.85
N HIS A 66 -4.26 -1.19 12.98
CA HIS A 66 -5.32 -2.09 13.42
C HIS A 66 -4.80 -3.32 14.19
N MET A 67 -3.56 -3.76 13.97
CA MET A 67 -2.95 -4.83 14.78
C MET A 67 -2.54 -4.36 16.18
N GLU A 68 -2.22 -3.08 16.35
CA GLU A 68 -1.92 -2.46 17.64
C GLU A 68 -3.18 -2.14 18.47
N CYS A 69 -4.37 -2.44 17.94
CA CYS A 69 -5.65 -2.25 18.64
C CYS A 69 -5.92 -3.38 19.64
N VAL A 70 -5.23 -3.34 20.78
CA VAL A 70 -5.45 -4.26 21.90
C VAL A 70 -6.31 -3.62 22.99
N PRO A 71 -7.15 -4.40 23.71
CA PRO A 71 -7.94 -3.89 24.82
C PRO A 71 -7.06 -3.18 25.86
N HIS A 72 -7.53 -2.03 26.36
CA HIS A 72 -6.82 -1.19 27.35
C HIS A 72 -5.51 -0.55 26.87
N HIS A 73 -5.17 -0.62 25.57
CA HIS A 73 -4.06 0.16 25.04
C HIS A 73 -4.36 1.66 25.17
N PRO A 74 -3.44 2.49 25.68
CA PRO A 74 -3.66 3.93 25.85
C PRO A 74 -3.99 4.62 24.52
N ASP A 75 -3.40 4.14 23.42
CA ASP A 75 -3.62 4.68 22.08
C ASP A 75 -4.70 3.93 21.27
N LEU A 76 -5.53 3.08 21.89
CA LEU A 76 -6.51 2.25 21.17
C LEU A 76 -7.38 3.08 20.21
N THR A 77 -8.01 4.14 20.71
CA THR A 77 -8.86 5.02 19.89
C THR A 77 -8.07 5.65 18.76
N ARG A 78 -6.82 6.06 19.02
CA ARG A 78 -5.96 6.67 18.00
C ARG A 78 -5.57 5.67 16.92
N ASN A 79 -5.20 4.45 17.31
CA ASN A 79 -4.84 3.39 16.36
C ASN A 79 -6.01 3.01 15.44
N ILE A 80 -7.24 2.99 15.96
CA ILE A 80 -8.44 2.79 15.15
C ILE A 80 -8.59 3.93 14.13
N LEU A 81 -8.56 5.18 14.59
CA LEU A 81 -8.76 6.35 13.74
C LEU A 81 -7.64 6.51 12.68
N ASP A 82 -6.39 6.28 13.06
CA ASP A 82 -5.24 6.34 12.15
C ASP A 82 -5.34 5.24 11.09
N GLY A 83 -5.75 4.02 11.46
CA GLY A 83 -5.96 2.92 10.53
C GLY A 83 -7.09 3.17 9.53
N ASP A 84 -8.24 3.66 9.99
CA ASP A 84 -9.38 4.03 9.14
C ASP A 84 -9.06 5.21 8.23
N TYR A 85 -8.32 6.20 8.74
CA TYR A 85 -7.83 7.31 7.94
C TYR A 85 -6.90 6.80 6.83
N LEU A 86 -5.93 5.94 7.14
CA LEU A 86 -5.00 5.40 6.14
C LEU A 86 -5.73 4.55 5.10
N TYR A 87 -6.75 3.77 5.49
CA TYR A 87 -7.59 3.06 4.53
C TYR A 87 -8.39 4.01 3.62
N SER A 88 -8.80 5.17 4.11
CA SER A 88 -9.43 6.19 3.26
C SER A 88 -8.41 6.90 2.37
N PHE A 89 -7.21 7.13 2.90
CA PHE A 89 -6.14 7.84 2.22
C PHE A 89 -5.57 7.03 1.04
N TYR A 90 -5.43 5.70 1.14
CA TYR A 90 -4.93 4.92 -0.02
C TYR A 90 -5.85 5.04 -1.24
N LEU A 91 -7.17 5.12 -1.03
CA LEU A 91 -8.13 5.32 -2.11
C LEU A 91 -7.95 6.68 -2.77
N GLN A 92 -7.83 7.74 -1.97
CA GLN A 92 -7.58 9.10 -2.47
C GLN A 92 -6.26 9.19 -3.24
N PHE A 93 -5.21 8.58 -2.67
CA PHE A 93 -3.89 8.53 -3.29
C PHE A 93 -3.93 7.77 -4.62
N ALA A 94 -4.59 6.61 -4.67
CA ALA A 94 -4.73 5.82 -5.90
C ALA A 94 -5.56 6.54 -6.98
N VAL A 95 -6.60 7.29 -6.61
CA VAL A 95 -7.33 8.16 -7.55
C VAL A 95 -6.39 9.21 -8.14
N LYS A 96 -5.61 9.89 -7.29
CA LYS A 96 -4.68 10.95 -7.71
C LYS A 96 -3.59 10.42 -8.64
N THR A 97 -3.09 9.21 -8.38
CA THR A 97 -2.01 8.57 -9.14
C THR A 97 -2.51 7.71 -10.31
N ARG A 98 -3.84 7.61 -10.49
CA ARG A 98 -4.51 6.81 -11.53
C ARG A 98 -4.28 5.30 -11.43
N GLU A 99 -4.04 4.78 -10.22
CA GLU A 99 -3.85 3.34 -9.96
C GLU A 99 -5.17 2.63 -9.57
N LEU A 100 -6.27 2.98 -10.25
CA LEU A 100 -7.61 2.45 -9.93
C LEU A 100 -7.76 0.96 -10.27
N ASP A 101 -7.10 0.48 -11.33
CA ASP A 101 -7.11 -0.94 -11.70
C ASP A 101 -6.44 -1.79 -10.62
N LEU A 102 -5.36 -1.28 -10.02
CA LEU A 102 -4.72 -1.90 -8.87
C LEU A 102 -5.67 -1.92 -7.67
N VAL A 103 -6.37 -0.81 -7.37
CA VAL A 103 -7.36 -0.77 -6.28
C VAL A 103 -8.45 -1.83 -6.48
N ALA A 104 -9.00 -1.93 -7.70
CA ALA A 104 -10.02 -2.92 -8.01
C ALA A 104 -9.49 -4.35 -7.86
N TYR A 105 -8.23 -4.59 -8.23
CA TYR A 105 -7.56 -5.87 -8.05
C TYR A 105 -7.33 -6.22 -6.57
N LEU A 106 -6.90 -5.25 -5.76
CA LEU A 106 -6.55 -5.45 -4.34
C LEU A 106 -7.77 -5.55 -3.42
N ALA A 107 -8.89 -4.90 -3.75
CA ALA A 107 -10.04 -4.77 -2.87
C ALA A 107 -10.55 -6.11 -2.26
N PRO A 108 -10.67 -7.22 -3.03
CA PRO A 108 -11.09 -8.49 -2.45
C PRO A 108 -10.09 -9.03 -1.42
N SER A 109 -8.78 -8.92 -1.69
CA SER A 109 -7.73 -9.43 -0.79
C SER A 109 -7.61 -8.58 0.47
N ILE A 110 -7.64 -7.25 0.34
CA ILE A 110 -7.68 -6.33 1.49
C ILE A 110 -8.87 -6.64 2.39
N LYS A 111 -10.07 -6.84 1.79
CA LYS A 111 -11.27 -7.15 2.58
C LYS A 111 -11.16 -8.50 3.28
N LYS A 112 -10.63 -9.53 2.62
CA LYS A 112 -10.37 -10.85 3.23
C LYS A 112 -9.38 -10.73 4.39
N MET A 113 -8.29 -9.99 4.23
CA MET A 113 -7.30 -9.75 5.28
C MET A 113 -7.93 -9.06 6.50
N GLN A 114 -8.74 -8.01 6.29
CA GLN A 114 -9.47 -7.33 7.36
C GLN A 114 -10.42 -8.28 8.10
N ILE A 115 -11.22 -9.09 7.39
CA ILE A 115 -12.16 -10.05 8.00
C ILE A 115 -11.42 -11.13 8.80
N ARG A 116 -10.34 -11.70 8.24
CA ARG A 116 -9.52 -12.71 8.94
C ARG A 116 -8.98 -12.16 10.25
N ARG A 117 -8.44 -10.94 10.23
CA ARG A 117 -7.92 -10.27 11.43
C ARG A 117 -8.99 -10.00 12.47
N ALA A 118 -10.18 -9.54 12.05
CA ALA A 118 -11.31 -9.36 12.95
C ALA A 118 -11.73 -10.68 13.65
N ASN A 119 -11.49 -11.83 12.99
CA ASN A 119 -11.71 -13.16 13.55
C ASN A 119 -10.49 -13.73 14.32
N GLY A 120 -9.48 -12.92 14.62
CA GLY A 120 -8.28 -13.36 15.34
C GLY A 120 -7.28 -14.18 14.51
N ASN A 121 -7.46 -14.23 13.19
CA ASN A 121 -6.49 -14.84 12.29
C ASN A 121 -5.52 -13.77 11.76
N PHE A 122 -4.31 -13.79 12.29
CA PHE A 122 -3.24 -12.84 11.97
C PHE A 122 -2.23 -13.38 10.95
N ALA A 123 -2.53 -14.49 10.26
CA ALA A 123 -1.68 -14.96 9.17
C ALA A 123 -1.60 -13.86 8.09
N GLU A 124 -0.40 -13.35 7.85
CA GLU A 124 -0.18 -12.25 6.93
C GLU A 124 -0.31 -12.74 5.48
N GLU A 125 -1.26 -12.15 4.75
CA GLU A 125 -1.21 -12.17 3.30
C GLU A 125 -0.12 -11.19 2.85
N ASN A 126 0.83 -11.66 2.05
CA ASN A 126 1.93 -10.82 1.59
C ASN A 126 1.44 -9.87 0.49
N LEU A 127 1.22 -8.60 0.86
CA LEU A 127 0.72 -7.59 -0.07
C LEU A 127 1.67 -7.37 -1.26
N ALA A 128 2.99 -7.50 -1.07
CA ALA A 128 3.95 -7.36 -2.17
C ALA A 128 3.77 -8.46 -3.23
N VAL A 129 3.48 -9.69 -2.80
CA VAL A 129 3.17 -10.80 -3.72
C VAL A 129 1.88 -10.52 -4.50
N ILE A 130 0.83 -10.04 -3.83
CA ILE A 130 -0.45 -9.72 -4.50
C ILE A 130 -0.23 -8.60 -5.54
N MET A 131 0.58 -7.60 -5.22
CA MET A 131 0.94 -6.54 -6.17
C MET A 131 1.80 -7.05 -7.33
N GLU A 132 2.73 -7.98 -7.09
CA GLU A 132 3.51 -8.64 -8.15
C GLU A 132 2.59 -9.40 -9.13
N GLU A 133 1.62 -10.16 -8.61
CA GLU A 133 0.63 -10.86 -9.44
C GLU A 133 -0.16 -9.91 -10.34
N PHE A 134 -0.53 -8.74 -9.81
CA PHE A 134 -1.17 -7.69 -10.60
C PHE A 134 -0.28 -7.22 -11.74
N LEU A 135 0.98 -6.89 -11.47
CA LEU A 135 1.93 -6.42 -12.49
C LEU A 135 2.18 -7.46 -13.58
N VAL A 136 2.32 -8.74 -13.21
CA VAL A 136 2.45 -9.85 -14.16
C VAL A 136 1.20 -9.97 -15.04
N ARG A 137 0.01 -9.83 -14.46
CA ARG A 137 -1.25 -9.87 -15.22
C ARG A 137 -1.36 -8.70 -16.20
N GLU A 138 -1.02 -7.51 -15.75
CA GLU A 138 -1.06 -6.29 -16.56
C GLU A 138 -0.11 -6.39 -17.76
N GLN A 139 1.14 -6.81 -17.54
CA GLN A 139 2.13 -7.01 -18.62
C GLN A 139 1.63 -8.03 -19.67
N ARG A 140 1.00 -9.12 -19.24
CA ARG A 140 0.41 -10.12 -20.15
C ARG A 140 -0.74 -9.56 -20.98
N GLN A 141 -1.53 -8.64 -20.44
CA GLN A 141 -2.62 -7.99 -21.16
C GLN A 141 -2.08 -7.01 -22.22
N GLN A 142 -1.10 -6.18 -21.86
CA GLN A 142 -0.44 -5.26 -22.78
C GLN A 142 0.26 -6.00 -23.94
N GLY A 143 0.93 -7.11 -23.64
CA GLY A 143 1.56 -7.95 -24.67
C GLY A 143 0.58 -8.64 -25.62
N ARG A 144 -0.69 -8.83 -25.22
CA ARG A 144 -1.75 -9.36 -26.08
C ARG A 144 -2.36 -8.28 -26.97
N THR A 145 -2.56 -7.07 -26.45
CA THR A 145 -3.09 -5.94 -27.23
C THR A 145 -2.09 -5.46 -28.29
N SER A 146 -0.79 -5.49 -28.01
CA SER A 146 0.25 -5.12 -28.99
C SER A 146 0.47 -6.15 -30.11
N LYS A 147 -0.02 -7.39 -29.95
CA LYS A 147 0.03 -8.43 -31.00
C LYS A 147 -1.22 -8.46 -31.89
N ALA A 148 -2.23 -7.66 -31.56
CA ALA A 148 -3.51 -7.60 -32.28
C ALA A 148 -3.59 -6.40 -33.27
N ILE A 149 -2.46 -5.74 -33.53
CA ILE A 149 -2.27 -4.64 -34.48
C ILE A 149 -1.21 -5.10 -35.49
#